data_AF-A0A0G1RKN5-F1
#
_entry.id   AF-A0A0G1RKN5-F1
#
_cell.length_a   1.000
_cell.length_b   1.000
_cell.length_c   1.000
_cell.angle_alpha   90.00
_cell.angle_beta   90.00
_cell.angle_gamma   90.00
#
_symmetry.space_group_name_H-M   'P 1'
#
loop_
_entity.id
_entity.type
_entity.pdbx_description
1 polymer ?
#
loop_
_entity_poly.entity_id
_entity_poly.type
_entity_poly.pdbx_seq_one_letter_code
_entity_poly.pdbx_strand_id
1 'polypeptide(L)'
;MYARSFRVGNKWRTIYGIVARIMGSPVEEIKSRLGVEEVVGSYLKLERAGANLKAKCPFHHEKTASFFVSPARGSFYCFGCGAKGDIFSFVEQMEGVDFKGALRVLAERAGVPLSHFRKEESDSRDRLFAVLEEATQFFEKELGARADARTYLASRGLLPKTSEVWRVGFAPDEWRALRARLSAKGFSDTEMLRAGLIKQSVERKGEPYDVFRNRIMFPIFDSAGRVIAFSGRIFGKEDENTPKYLNTPETELWRKSSALYGIHLAKHKIRERGFALLVEGQMDLLMCHQVGFENAVAASGTALTPEHLDILCRFSENILLAYDADAAGEKAALRAVSAALQKGMAVKIAALSDKGKDPADIIAKSPAEFADGLKNSTHFVKFLLERAAARGETVRERSRLVRAEVLPFVRDVKSAIERAEFVKDIAARLEVREDAVWEDLEKIESSQLPTTNYQLPTNKAQNSALRMLTGIIFWQEKLTENERKIDTEKLRKALGAIGAEFLLYISAISADERDTHIFEAEARFGGGEEIPKEVSVLLLHLEKEELERKSVEILNALTVAERGGESEARRKELLTLLQSIRMRIEEIKRLLAE
;
A
#
# COMPACT_ATOMS: atom_id res chain seq x y z
N MET A 1 9.40 53.72 -0.83
CA MET A 1 10.73 54.12 -0.30
C MET A 1 11.80 53.63 -1.26
N TYR A 2 12.64 54.54 -1.75
CA TYR A 2 13.66 54.27 -2.77
C TYR A 2 14.63 53.16 -2.35
N ALA A 3 14.79 52.13 -3.19
CA ALA A 3 15.80 51.09 -3.02
C ALA A 3 17.20 51.70 -3.18
N ARG A 4 17.98 51.75 -2.09
CA ARG A 4 19.39 52.17 -2.14
C ARG A 4 20.26 50.98 -2.49
N SER A 5 20.79 50.97 -3.70
CA SER A 5 21.83 50.04 -4.15
C SER A 5 23.19 50.52 -3.64
N PHE A 6 24.00 49.63 -3.06
CA PHE A 6 25.39 49.92 -2.71
C PHE A 6 26.35 49.02 -3.49
N ARG A 7 27.55 49.55 -3.76
CA ARG A 7 28.55 48.95 -4.64
C ARG A 7 29.66 48.31 -3.79
N VAL A 8 29.89 47.01 -3.96
CA VAL A 8 31.05 46.31 -3.40
C VAL A 8 31.78 45.65 -4.56
N GLY A 9 32.91 46.23 -4.97
CA GLY A 9 33.61 45.85 -6.20
C GLY A 9 32.80 46.09 -7.48
N ASN A 10 33.08 45.32 -8.54
CA ASN A 10 32.49 45.52 -9.88
C ASN A 10 31.06 44.95 -10.06
N LYS A 11 30.34 44.59 -8.99
CA LYS A 11 28.96 44.07 -9.10
C LYS A 11 27.99 44.84 -8.21
N TRP A 12 26.82 45.16 -8.78
CA TRP A 12 25.67 45.70 -8.05
C TRP A 12 24.96 44.58 -7.29
N ARG A 13 24.66 44.78 -6.00
CA ARG A 13 23.87 43.83 -5.19
C ARG A 13 22.68 44.54 -4.55
N THR A 14 21.50 43.94 -4.68
CA THR A 14 20.25 44.42 -4.07
C THR A 14 20.11 43.85 -2.66
N ILE A 15 19.59 44.63 -1.71
CA ILE A 15 19.37 44.25 -0.30
C ILE A 15 18.58 42.92 -0.16
N TYR A 16 17.70 42.61 -1.13
CA TYR A 16 16.97 41.34 -1.20
C TYR A 16 17.86 40.07 -1.20
N GLY A 17 19.06 40.14 -1.78
CA GLY A 17 19.98 38.99 -1.82
C GLY A 17 20.70 38.71 -0.49
N ILE A 18 20.70 39.69 0.42
CA ILE A 18 21.28 39.54 1.77
C ILE A 18 20.20 39.10 2.77
N VAL A 19 18.97 39.59 2.63
CA VAL A 19 17.83 39.20 3.48
C VAL A 19 17.40 37.74 3.23
N ALA A 20 17.45 37.26 1.98
CA ALA A 20 17.16 35.85 1.67
C ALA A 20 18.17 34.85 2.28
N ARG A 21 19.34 35.32 2.72
CA ARG A 21 20.37 34.48 3.36
C ARG A 21 20.23 34.43 4.90
N ILE A 22 19.32 35.22 5.47
CA ILE A 22 19.08 35.33 6.92
C ILE A 22 17.83 34.55 7.36
N MET A 23 16.96 34.13 6.45
CA MET A 23 15.86 33.19 6.75
C MET A 23 16.31 31.78 6.35
N GLY A 24 16.54 30.92 7.35
CA GLY A 24 16.88 29.50 7.13
C GLY A 24 15.82 28.80 6.28
N SER A 25 16.18 27.68 5.65
CA SER A 25 15.19 26.86 4.95
C SER A 25 14.08 26.41 5.93
N PRO A 26 12.82 26.21 5.49
CA PRO A 26 11.76 25.67 6.35
C PRO A 26 12.16 24.34 7.01
N VAL A 27 13.00 23.55 6.35
CA VAL A 27 13.59 22.33 6.92
C VAL A 27 14.45 22.64 8.13
N GLU A 28 15.33 23.64 8.05
CA GLU A 28 16.15 24.11 9.17
C GLU A 28 15.30 24.77 10.25
N GLU A 29 14.29 25.55 9.87
CA GLU A 29 13.37 26.19 10.81
C GLU A 29 12.59 25.14 11.61
N ILE A 30 12.05 24.12 10.96
CA ILE A 30 11.37 22.99 11.61
C ILE A 30 12.35 22.23 12.52
N LYS A 31 13.56 21.91 12.04
CA LYS A 31 14.59 21.24 12.86
C LYS A 31 15.05 22.08 14.05
N SER A 32 14.95 23.41 13.98
CA SER A 32 15.27 24.29 15.10
C SER A 32 14.17 24.34 16.16
N ARG A 33 12.92 24.03 15.77
CA ARG A 33 11.75 24.06 16.67
C ARG A 33 11.40 22.69 17.25
N LEU A 34 11.67 21.61 16.52
CA LEU A 34 11.31 20.25 16.90
C LEU A 34 12.56 19.39 17.13
N GLY A 35 12.71 18.88 18.36
CA GLY A 35 13.74 17.91 18.72
C GLY A 35 13.38 16.49 18.25
N VAL A 36 14.39 15.67 17.95
CA VAL A 36 14.16 14.28 17.50
C VAL A 36 13.52 13.43 18.58
N GLU A 37 13.85 13.66 19.84
CA GLU A 37 13.26 13.01 21.01
C GLU A 37 11.80 13.38 21.21
N GLU A 38 11.41 14.62 20.88
CA GLU A 38 10.04 15.09 21.02
C GLU A 38 9.17 14.54 19.89
N VAL A 39 9.69 14.55 18.67
CA VAL A 39 9.00 13.97 17.51
C VAL A 39 8.86 12.47 17.71
N VAL A 40 9.94 11.73 17.99
CA VAL A 40 9.85 10.27 18.19
C VAL A 40 9.04 9.93 19.45
N GLY A 41 9.21 10.68 20.52
CA GLY A 41 8.54 10.46 21.81
C GLY A 41 7.02 10.63 21.75
N SER A 42 6.48 11.34 20.75
CA SER A 42 5.03 11.38 20.53
C SER A 42 4.47 10.09 19.93
N TYR A 43 5.33 9.23 19.36
CA TYR A 43 4.92 7.95 18.76
C TYR A 43 5.30 6.75 19.62
N LEU A 44 6.45 6.82 20.29
CA LEU A 44 7.03 5.72 21.03
C LEU A 44 7.28 6.11 22.47
N LYS A 45 7.06 5.15 23.37
CA LYS A 45 7.55 5.29 24.74
C LYS A 45 9.07 5.16 24.73
N LEU A 46 9.76 6.27 24.99
CA LEU A 46 11.21 6.34 25.04
C LEU A 46 11.74 6.09 26.46
N GLU A 47 12.74 5.23 26.59
CA GLU A 47 13.46 4.95 27.84
C GLU A 47 14.88 5.51 27.77
N ARG A 48 15.43 5.93 28.91
CA ARG A 48 16.82 6.42 28.96
C ARG A 48 17.83 5.30 28.75
N ALA A 49 18.85 5.56 27.92
CA ALA A 49 19.97 4.67 27.64
C ALA A 49 21.26 5.50 27.56
N GLY A 50 21.78 5.89 28.72
CA GLY A 50 22.92 6.82 28.82
C GLY A 50 22.56 8.20 28.28
N ALA A 51 23.36 8.70 27.34
CA ALA A 51 23.12 9.98 26.64
C ALA A 51 22.07 9.90 25.53
N ASN A 52 21.64 8.69 25.15
CA ASN A 52 20.61 8.45 24.14
C ASN A 52 19.32 7.96 24.79
N LEU A 53 18.26 7.90 23.99
CA LEU A 53 17.00 7.26 24.34
C LEU A 53 16.88 5.95 23.54
N LYS A 54 16.15 4.98 24.06
CA LYS A 54 15.88 3.70 23.39
C LYS A 54 14.40 3.37 23.41
N ALA A 55 13.95 2.62 22.40
CA ALA A 55 12.62 2.03 22.34
C ALA A 55 12.66 0.73 21.52
N LYS A 56 11.54 0.01 21.50
CA LYS A 56 11.31 -0.99 20.46
C LYS A 56 11.10 -0.28 19.13
N CYS A 57 11.73 -0.80 18.09
CA CYS A 57 11.63 -0.26 16.76
C CYS A 57 10.20 -0.36 16.22
N PRO A 58 9.62 0.73 15.69
CA PRO A 58 8.31 0.67 15.05
C PRO A 58 8.35 0.08 13.64
N PHE A 59 9.55 -0.09 13.06
CA PHE A 59 9.73 -0.48 11.66
C PHE A 59 10.02 -1.98 11.47
N HIS A 60 10.22 -2.71 12.56
CA HIS A 60 10.36 -4.17 12.53
C HIS A 60 10.03 -4.76 13.89
N HIS A 61 9.68 -6.05 13.91
CA HIS A 61 9.28 -6.72 15.14
C HIS A 61 10.49 -7.19 15.94
N GLU A 62 10.58 -6.77 17.20
CA GLU A 62 11.65 -7.16 18.12
C GLU A 62 11.17 -7.32 19.57
N LYS A 63 11.86 -8.20 20.32
CA LYS A 63 11.60 -8.40 21.75
C LYS A 63 12.41 -7.44 22.62
N THR A 64 13.61 -7.10 22.17
CA THR A 64 14.56 -6.23 22.89
C THR A 64 14.65 -4.90 22.15
N ALA A 65 14.65 -3.78 22.88
CA ALA A 65 14.78 -2.45 22.28
C ALA A 65 16.11 -2.30 21.52
N SER A 66 16.05 -2.16 20.20
CA SER A 66 17.21 -1.86 19.34
C SER A 66 17.12 -0.51 18.64
N PHE A 67 16.02 0.23 18.85
CA PHE A 67 15.82 1.56 18.30
C PHE A 67 16.40 2.63 19.22
N PHE A 68 17.44 3.34 18.78
CA PHE A 68 18.10 4.39 19.54
C PHE A 68 17.83 5.76 18.92
N VAL A 69 17.49 6.72 19.76
CA VAL A 69 17.30 8.13 19.42
C VAL A 69 18.39 8.94 20.10
N SER A 70 19.09 9.77 19.32
CA SER A 70 20.18 10.61 19.81
C SER A 70 19.78 12.09 19.73
N PRO A 71 19.35 12.70 20.86
CA PRO A 71 19.03 14.13 20.91
C PRO A 71 20.18 15.01 20.40
N ALA A 72 21.39 14.72 20.87
CA ALA A 72 22.60 15.47 20.50
C ALA A 72 22.92 15.43 19.00
N ARG A 73 22.53 14.36 18.30
CA ARG A 73 22.73 14.21 16.85
C ARG A 73 21.48 14.50 16.03
N GLY A 74 20.34 14.84 16.66
CA GLY A 74 19.07 15.05 15.97
C GLY A 74 18.60 13.89 15.10
N SER A 75 18.98 12.65 15.41
CA SER A 75 18.78 11.48 14.54
C SER A 75 18.47 10.20 15.33
N PHE A 76 17.95 9.19 14.62
CA PHE A 76 17.70 7.85 15.14
C PHE A 76 18.44 6.78 14.33
N TYR A 77 18.67 5.63 14.97
CA TYR A 77 19.21 4.44 14.33
C TYR A 77 18.68 3.17 15.02
N CYS A 78 18.27 2.19 14.22
CA CYS A 78 17.84 0.89 14.68
C CYS A 78 18.92 -0.16 14.43
N PHE A 79 19.46 -0.78 15.49
CA PHE A 79 20.50 -1.81 15.37
C PHE A 79 19.96 -3.18 14.92
N GLY A 80 18.64 -3.42 15.02
CA GLY A 80 18.01 -4.64 14.51
C GLY A 80 17.83 -4.64 12.99
N CYS A 81 17.14 -3.63 12.43
CA CYS A 81 16.80 -3.57 10.99
C CYS A 81 17.60 -2.56 10.17
N GLY A 82 18.46 -1.75 10.78
CA GLY A 82 19.26 -0.73 10.09
C GLY A 82 18.51 0.56 9.73
N ALA A 83 17.23 0.70 10.08
CA ALA A 83 16.46 1.93 9.87
C ALA A 83 17.15 3.12 10.55
N LYS A 84 17.26 4.24 9.84
CA LYS A 84 18.00 5.42 10.30
C LYS A 84 17.46 6.71 9.68
N GLY A 85 17.73 7.84 10.32
CA GLY A 85 17.42 9.15 9.75
C GLY A 85 17.19 10.23 10.79
N ASP A 86 16.56 11.32 10.37
CA ASP A 86 16.17 12.44 11.22
C ASP A 86 14.64 12.45 11.46
N ILE A 87 14.11 13.56 11.99
CA ILE A 87 12.68 13.75 12.21
C ILE A 87 11.83 13.55 10.95
N PHE A 88 12.32 13.95 9.77
CA PHE A 88 11.58 13.80 8.52
C PHE A 88 11.57 12.34 8.11
N SER A 89 12.73 11.68 8.05
CA SER A 89 12.80 10.26 7.71
C SER A 89 12.01 9.37 8.66
N PHE A 90 11.94 9.76 9.94
CA PHE A 90 11.11 9.08 10.92
C PHE A 90 9.62 9.22 10.57
N VAL A 91 9.15 10.45 10.32
CA VAL A 91 7.75 10.73 9.98
C VAL A 91 7.37 10.11 8.62
N GLU A 92 8.25 10.16 7.62
CA GLU A 92 8.05 9.47 6.33
C GLU A 92 7.73 7.99 6.54
N GLN A 93 8.57 7.29 7.31
CA GLN A 93 8.39 5.86 7.59
C GLN A 93 7.19 5.60 8.49
N MET A 94 6.99 6.41 9.54
CA MET A 94 5.93 6.23 10.53
C MET A 94 4.54 6.55 10.00
N GLU A 95 4.42 7.58 9.15
CA GLU A 95 3.15 8.03 8.56
C GLU A 95 2.94 7.47 7.16
N GLY A 96 3.96 6.82 6.57
CA GLY A 96 3.91 6.32 5.20
C GLY A 96 3.78 7.44 4.17
N VAL A 97 4.41 8.59 4.43
CA VAL A 97 4.34 9.79 3.58
C VAL A 97 5.68 10.03 2.88
N ASP A 98 5.63 10.78 1.78
CA ASP A 98 6.83 11.30 1.12
C ASP A 98 7.44 12.47 1.91
N PHE A 99 8.65 12.90 1.55
CA PHE A 99 9.34 14.00 2.22
C PHE A 99 8.49 15.26 2.33
N LYS A 100 7.71 15.59 1.29
CA LYS A 100 6.77 16.71 1.32
C LYS A 100 5.63 16.50 2.31
N GLY A 101 5.07 15.29 2.40
CA GLY A 101 4.07 14.94 3.40
C GLY A 101 4.65 15.05 4.81
N ALA A 102 5.85 14.52 5.04
CA ALA A 102 6.55 14.66 6.33
C ALA A 102 6.85 16.13 6.64
N LEU A 103 7.24 16.91 5.63
CA LEU A 103 7.45 18.35 5.73
C LEU A 103 6.18 19.07 6.16
N ARG A 104 5.01 18.74 5.60
CA ARG A 104 3.72 19.32 6.01
C ARG A 104 3.34 18.94 7.44
N VAL A 105 3.43 17.66 7.77
CA VAL A 105 3.11 17.16 9.13
C VAL A 105 3.97 17.86 10.17
N LEU A 106 5.28 17.96 9.93
CA LEU A 106 6.20 18.60 10.86
C LEU A 106 6.11 20.13 10.82
N ALA A 107 5.77 20.74 9.69
CA ALA A 107 5.56 22.18 9.59
C ALA A 107 4.33 22.64 10.39
N GLU A 108 3.23 21.90 10.28
CA GLU A 108 2.03 22.14 11.08
C GLU A 108 2.33 22.02 12.58
N ARG A 109 3.02 20.93 12.98
CA ARG A 109 3.44 20.72 14.37
C ARG A 109 4.41 21.80 14.87
N ALA A 110 5.31 22.29 14.02
CA ALA A 110 6.27 23.33 14.34
C ALA A 110 5.69 24.76 14.24
N GLY A 111 4.45 24.93 13.72
CA GLY A 111 3.88 26.24 13.42
C GLY A 111 4.67 27.02 12.35
N VAL A 112 5.20 26.34 11.33
CA VAL A 112 6.00 26.93 10.24
C VAL A 112 5.18 26.97 8.95
N PRO A 113 4.94 28.14 8.34
CA PRO A 113 4.19 28.25 7.09
C PRO A 113 5.05 27.87 5.86
N LEU A 114 4.54 26.97 5.01
CA LEU A 114 5.28 26.41 3.86
C LEU A 114 5.15 27.21 2.54
N SER A 115 4.68 28.47 2.57
CA SER A 115 4.24 29.22 1.38
C SER A 115 5.32 29.59 0.34
N HIS A 116 6.59 29.26 0.55
CA HIS A 116 7.71 29.77 -0.28
C HIS A 116 8.55 28.74 -1.05
N PHE A 117 8.14 27.47 -1.14
CA PHE A 117 8.88 26.48 -1.96
C PHE A 117 8.24 26.29 -3.36
N ARG A 118 8.98 26.67 -4.41
CA ARG A 118 8.80 26.31 -5.84
C ARG A 118 10.19 26.26 -6.49
N LYS A 119 10.51 25.57 -7.58
CA LYS A 119 9.84 24.70 -8.58
C LYS A 119 11.04 24.14 -9.37
N GLU A 120 11.14 22.85 -9.67
CA GLU A 120 11.86 22.43 -10.90
C GLU A 120 11.50 20.99 -11.34
N GLU A 121 11.26 20.04 -10.42
CA GLU A 121 10.64 18.73 -10.76
C GLU A 121 9.25 18.50 -10.10
N SER A 122 8.87 19.45 -9.24
CA SER A 122 7.71 19.46 -8.35
C SER A 122 6.36 19.82 -9.01
N ASP A 123 6.38 20.41 -10.21
CA ASP A 123 5.23 21.15 -10.75
C ASP A 123 4.09 20.23 -11.19
N SER A 124 4.40 19.06 -11.78
CA SER A 124 3.37 18.19 -12.34
C SER A 124 2.53 17.50 -11.26
N ARG A 125 3.13 16.97 -10.20
CA ARG A 125 2.39 16.22 -9.16
C ARG A 125 1.62 17.17 -8.24
N ASP A 126 2.18 18.33 -7.93
CA ASP A 126 1.49 19.37 -7.16
C ASP A 126 0.27 19.91 -7.92
N ARG A 127 0.36 20.03 -9.25
CA ARG A 127 -0.78 20.36 -10.11
C ARG A 127 -1.86 19.29 -10.08
N LEU A 128 -1.50 18.00 -10.02
CA LEU A 128 -2.48 16.92 -9.85
C LEU A 128 -3.20 16.99 -8.49
N PHE A 129 -2.48 17.26 -7.40
CA PHE A 129 -3.15 17.51 -6.11
C PHE A 129 -4.05 18.75 -6.14
N ALA A 130 -3.61 19.83 -6.81
CA ALA A 130 -4.40 21.05 -6.92
C ALA A 130 -5.69 20.85 -7.74
N VAL A 131 -5.65 20.08 -8.84
CA VAL A 131 -6.87 19.81 -9.63
C VAL A 131 -7.86 18.93 -8.86
N LEU A 132 -7.37 17.95 -8.09
CA LEU A 132 -8.21 17.11 -7.22
C LEU A 132 -8.83 17.92 -6.08
N GLU A 133 -8.08 18.84 -5.48
CA GLU A 133 -8.60 19.74 -4.45
C GLU A 133 -9.71 20.65 -5.00
N GLU A 134 -9.50 21.26 -6.17
CA GLU A 134 -10.50 22.10 -6.83
C GLU A 134 -11.74 21.30 -7.26
N ALA A 135 -11.57 20.05 -7.69
CA ALA A 135 -12.68 19.13 -7.95
C ALA A 135 -13.47 18.81 -6.67
N THR A 136 -12.79 18.61 -5.55
CA THR A 136 -13.43 18.36 -4.25
C THR A 136 -14.31 19.55 -3.84
N GLN A 137 -13.76 20.76 -3.90
CA GLN A 137 -14.50 22.00 -3.58
C GLN A 137 -15.70 22.20 -4.51
N PHE A 138 -15.58 21.85 -5.78
CA PHE A 138 -16.71 21.85 -6.71
C PHE A 138 -17.81 20.90 -6.24
N PHE A 139 -17.48 19.64 -5.95
CA PHE A 139 -18.47 18.66 -5.50
C PHE A 139 -19.11 19.03 -4.15
N GLU A 140 -18.34 19.56 -3.19
CA GLU A 140 -18.86 20.04 -1.90
C GLU A 140 -19.91 21.16 -2.12
N LYS A 141 -19.61 22.11 -3.01
CA LYS A 141 -20.52 23.19 -3.37
C LYS A 141 -21.82 22.66 -4.01
N GLU A 142 -21.71 21.72 -4.94
CA GLU A 142 -22.86 21.10 -5.60
C GLU A 142 -23.78 20.38 -4.59
N LEU A 143 -23.21 19.67 -3.61
CA LEU A 143 -23.99 19.05 -2.53
C LEU A 143 -24.68 20.11 -1.66
N GLY A 144 -23.99 21.21 -1.37
CA GLY A 144 -24.53 22.37 -0.66
C GLY A 144 -25.73 23.03 -1.37
N ALA A 145 -25.81 22.93 -2.70
CA ALA A 145 -26.94 23.45 -3.48
C ALA A 145 -28.11 22.44 -3.62
N ARG A 146 -27.89 21.14 -3.42
CA ARG A 146 -28.87 20.07 -3.69
C ARG A 146 -29.58 19.54 -2.43
N ALA A 147 -30.78 20.05 -2.16
CA ALA A 147 -31.58 19.65 -0.99
C ALA A 147 -32.01 18.17 -1.01
N ASP A 148 -32.29 17.61 -2.19
CA ASP A 148 -32.65 16.21 -2.39
C ASP A 148 -31.50 15.26 -2.07
N ALA A 149 -30.28 15.56 -2.51
CA ALA A 149 -29.08 14.80 -2.19
C ALA A 149 -28.76 14.82 -0.70
N ARG A 150 -28.92 15.97 -0.03
CA ARG A 150 -28.77 16.05 1.43
C ARG A 150 -29.85 15.27 2.18
N THR A 151 -31.09 15.31 1.70
CA THR A 151 -32.19 14.52 2.28
C THR A 151 -31.92 13.02 2.15
N TYR A 152 -31.38 12.59 1.01
CA TYR A 152 -30.96 11.21 0.81
C TYR A 152 -29.86 10.79 1.80
N LEU A 153 -28.81 11.59 1.96
CA LEU A 153 -27.74 11.31 2.94
C LEU A 153 -28.29 11.22 4.37
N ALA A 154 -29.18 12.15 4.74
CA ALA A 154 -29.85 12.13 6.03
C ALA A 154 -30.73 10.88 6.22
N SER A 155 -31.45 10.45 5.18
CA SER A 155 -32.24 9.20 5.20
C SER A 155 -31.38 7.95 5.38
N ARG A 156 -30.09 8.03 5.02
CA ARG A 156 -29.07 7.00 5.26
C ARG A 156 -28.35 7.17 6.61
N GLY A 157 -28.82 8.08 7.47
CA GLY A 157 -28.30 8.31 8.81
C GLY A 157 -27.06 9.22 8.88
N LEU A 158 -26.60 9.78 7.76
CA LEU A 158 -25.40 10.60 7.74
C LEU A 158 -25.70 12.03 8.23
N LEU A 159 -24.99 12.47 9.27
CA LEU A 159 -25.14 13.82 9.82
C LEU A 159 -24.44 14.85 8.94
N PRO A 160 -24.98 16.09 8.84
CA PRO A 160 -24.35 17.17 8.07
C PRO A 160 -22.89 17.44 8.46
N LYS A 161 -22.59 17.41 9.77
CA LYS A 161 -21.22 17.59 10.28
C LYS A 161 -20.27 16.48 9.80
N THR A 162 -20.76 15.24 9.71
CA THR A 162 -19.97 14.12 9.16
C THR A 162 -19.71 14.35 7.68
N SER A 163 -20.72 14.77 6.91
CA SER A 163 -20.53 15.12 5.50
C SER A 163 -19.51 16.23 5.29
N GLU A 164 -19.49 17.25 6.15
CA GLU A 164 -18.53 18.35 6.11
C GLU A 164 -17.09 17.89 6.42
N VAL A 165 -16.88 17.17 7.53
CA VAL A 165 -15.55 16.65 7.92
C VAL A 165 -14.97 15.75 6.84
N TRP A 166 -15.80 14.89 6.25
CA TRP A 166 -15.39 13.96 5.19
C TRP A 166 -15.43 14.55 3.78
N ARG A 167 -15.78 15.83 3.66
CA ARG A 167 -15.83 16.56 2.39
C ARG A 167 -16.68 15.86 1.34
N VAL A 168 -17.80 15.29 1.79
CA VAL A 168 -18.76 14.60 0.91
C VAL A 168 -19.34 15.64 -0.05
N GLY A 169 -19.42 15.26 -1.32
CA GLY A 169 -19.88 16.14 -2.38
C GLY A 169 -20.93 15.50 -3.28
N PHE A 170 -21.28 16.19 -4.36
CA PHE A 170 -22.20 15.73 -5.39
C PHE A 170 -21.65 16.02 -6.78
N ALA A 171 -21.65 15.02 -7.66
CA ALA A 171 -21.40 15.21 -9.08
C ALA A 171 -22.74 15.39 -9.81
N PRO A 172 -22.97 16.51 -10.50
CA PRO A 172 -24.21 16.77 -11.21
C PRO A 172 -24.43 15.78 -12.35
N ASP A 173 -25.68 15.65 -12.83
CA ASP A 173 -26.01 14.84 -13.99
C ASP A 173 -25.71 15.59 -15.30
N GLU A 174 -24.45 15.98 -15.46
CA GLU A 174 -23.97 16.74 -16.61
C GLU A 174 -22.70 16.12 -17.16
N TRP A 175 -22.50 16.20 -18.47
CA TRP A 175 -21.38 15.55 -19.13
C TRP A 175 -20.03 16.23 -18.92
N ARG A 176 -20.01 17.54 -18.61
CA ARG A 176 -18.78 18.37 -18.65
C ARG A 176 -18.77 19.51 -17.62
N ALA A 177 -19.60 19.45 -16.58
CA ALA A 177 -19.70 20.51 -15.59
C ALA A 177 -18.38 20.68 -14.82
N LEU A 178 -17.78 19.55 -14.39
CA LEU A 178 -16.50 19.57 -13.71
C LEU A 178 -15.39 20.02 -14.66
N ARG A 179 -15.33 19.45 -15.87
CA ARG A 179 -14.34 19.89 -16.88
C ARG A 179 -14.40 21.40 -17.11
N ALA A 180 -15.59 21.96 -17.36
CA ALA A 180 -15.75 23.40 -17.58
C ALA A 180 -15.27 24.22 -16.38
N ARG A 181 -15.59 23.79 -15.15
CA ARG A 181 -15.12 24.42 -13.92
C ARG A 181 -13.61 24.42 -13.79
N LEU A 182 -12.97 23.28 -14.05
CA LEU A 182 -11.52 23.11 -13.92
C LEU A 182 -10.76 23.85 -15.02
N SER A 183 -11.28 23.85 -16.26
CA SER A 183 -10.71 24.65 -17.36
C SER A 183 -10.75 26.14 -17.05
N ALA A 184 -11.85 26.64 -16.48
CA ALA A 184 -11.95 28.04 -16.03
C ALA A 184 -10.96 28.39 -14.90
N LYS A 185 -10.47 27.39 -14.16
CA LYS A 185 -9.40 27.52 -13.14
C LYS A 185 -7.98 27.34 -13.71
N GLY A 186 -7.85 27.15 -15.03
CA GLY A 186 -6.56 27.03 -15.71
C GLY A 186 -5.93 25.64 -15.63
N PHE A 187 -6.71 24.59 -15.41
CA PHE A 187 -6.26 23.21 -15.55
C PHE A 187 -6.47 22.73 -16.99
N SER A 188 -5.50 21.98 -17.51
CA SER A 188 -5.55 21.38 -18.84
C SER A 188 -6.29 20.03 -18.83
N ASP A 189 -6.86 19.65 -19.97
CA ASP A 189 -7.48 18.32 -20.13
C ASP A 189 -6.49 17.19 -19.81
N THR A 190 -5.19 17.35 -20.12
CA THR A 190 -4.15 16.38 -19.78
C THR A 190 -4.02 16.16 -18.27
N GLU A 191 -4.08 17.22 -17.47
CA GLU A 191 -4.03 17.11 -16.00
C GLU A 191 -5.28 16.43 -15.45
N MET A 192 -6.46 16.76 -16.00
CA MET A 192 -7.73 16.14 -15.60
C MET A 192 -7.81 14.66 -15.98
N LEU A 193 -7.27 14.27 -17.14
CA LEU A 193 -7.16 12.87 -17.58
C LEU A 193 -6.22 12.09 -16.65
N ARG A 194 -5.04 12.64 -16.35
CA ARG A 194 -4.06 12.02 -15.44
C ARG A 194 -4.58 11.90 -14.00
N ALA A 195 -5.41 12.82 -13.56
CA ALA A 195 -6.11 12.76 -12.27
C ALA A 195 -7.35 11.83 -12.29
N GLY A 196 -7.72 11.28 -13.44
CA GLY A 196 -8.88 10.39 -13.58
C GLY A 196 -10.24 11.07 -13.41
N LEU A 197 -10.31 12.39 -13.63
CA LEU A 197 -11.53 13.20 -13.48
C LEU A 197 -12.39 13.24 -14.74
N ILE A 198 -11.75 13.12 -15.91
CA ILE A 198 -12.40 13.06 -17.22
C ILE A 198 -11.94 11.82 -18.00
N LYS A 199 -12.71 11.43 -19.01
CA LYS A 199 -12.39 10.38 -19.99
C LYS A 199 -12.57 10.90 -21.40
N GLN A 200 -11.81 10.33 -22.33
CA GLN A 200 -11.98 10.55 -23.76
C GLN A 200 -12.66 9.34 -24.39
N SER A 201 -13.62 9.60 -25.30
CA SER A 201 -14.29 8.52 -26.03
C SER A 201 -13.33 7.90 -27.06
N VAL A 202 -13.23 6.57 -27.07
CA VAL A 202 -12.40 5.82 -28.02
C VAL A 202 -13.09 5.73 -29.39
N GLU A 203 -14.43 5.67 -29.41
CA GLU A 203 -15.23 5.45 -30.62
C GLU A 203 -15.66 6.73 -31.34
N ARG A 204 -15.62 7.88 -30.65
CA ARG A 204 -16.02 9.18 -31.22
C ARG A 204 -14.92 10.19 -30.94
N LYS A 205 -14.45 10.92 -31.97
CA LYS A 205 -13.62 12.14 -31.83
C LYS A 205 -14.44 13.29 -31.20
N GLY A 206 -14.93 13.07 -29.99
CA GLY A 206 -15.68 14.02 -29.19
C GLY A 206 -14.84 14.62 -28.08
N GLU A 207 -15.29 15.74 -27.56
CA GLU A 207 -14.67 16.37 -26.39
C GLU A 207 -14.69 15.44 -25.17
N PRO A 208 -13.64 15.44 -24.34
CA PRO A 208 -13.61 14.73 -23.07
C PRO A 208 -14.82 15.03 -22.21
N TYR A 209 -15.19 14.07 -21.36
CA TYR A 209 -16.36 14.14 -20.50
C TYR A 209 -16.04 13.66 -19.08
N ASP A 210 -16.82 14.13 -18.11
CA ASP A 210 -16.64 13.88 -16.68
C ASP A 210 -16.84 12.38 -16.35
N VAL A 211 -15.94 11.81 -15.54
CA VAL A 211 -16.03 10.40 -15.10
C VAL A 211 -17.23 10.18 -14.19
N PHE A 212 -17.47 11.11 -13.28
CA PHE A 212 -18.53 11.03 -12.28
C PHE A 212 -19.70 11.92 -12.69
N ARG A 213 -20.88 11.32 -12.74
CA ARG A 213 -22.13 12.01 -13.08
C ARG A 213 -23.25 11.44 -12.24
N ASN A 214 -24.12 12.32 -11.75
CA ASN A 214 -25.25 12.00 -10.88
C ASN A 214 -24.87 11.07 -9.71
N ARG A 215 -23.86 11.47 -8.94
CA ARG A 215 -23.27 10.64 -7.87
C ARG A 215 -23.02 11.45 -6.59
N ILE A 216 -23.27 10.83 -5.44
CA ILE A 216 -22.69 11.27 -4.16
C ILE A 216 -21.19 10.97 -4.21
N MET A 217 -20.37 11.98 -3.93
CA MET A 217 -18.92 11.92 -4.07
C MET A 217 -18.24 11.79 -2.70
N PHE A 218 -17.30 10.86 -2.61
CA PHE A 218 -16.47 10.59 -1.43
C PHE A 218 -15.00 10.77 -1.84
N PRO A 219 -14.34 11.88 -1.47
CA PRO A 219 -12.92 12.08 -1.76
C PRO A 219 -12.06 11.06 -0.99
N ILE A 220 -11.11 10.43 -1.66
CA ILE A 220 -10.16 9.49 -1.08
C ILE A 220 -8.87 10.24 -0.76
N PHE A 221 -8.36 10.06 0.47
CA PHE A 221 -7.20 10.78 0.98
C PHE A 221 -5.99 9.86 1.13
N ASP A 222 -4.78 10.39 0.88
CA ASP A 222 -3.56 9.75 1.34
C ASP A 222 -3.37 9.89 2.86
N SER A 223 -2.37 9.24 3.45
CA SER A 223 -2.14 9.33 4.90
C SER A 223 -1.82 10.74 5.41
N ALA A 224 -1.47 11.69 4.54
CA ALA A 224 -1.25 13.10 4.86
C ALA A 224 -2.52 13.95 4.73
N GLY A 225 -3.66 13.37 4.35
CA GLY A 225 -4.93 14.09 4.17
C GLY A 225 -5.05 14.83 2.84
N ARG A 226 -4.20 14.54 1.84
CA ARG A 226 -4.34 15.09 0.49
C ARG A 226 -5.33 14.24 -0.31
N VAL A 227 -6.22 14.87 -1.06
CA VAL A 227 -7.12 14.15 -1.98
C VAL A 227 -6.29 13.52 -3.10
N ILE A 228 -6.46 12.21 -3.31
CA ILE A 228 -5.74 11.41 -4.33
C ILE A 228 -6.67 10.77 -5.36
N ALA A 229 -7.95 10.61 -5.03
CA ALA A 229 -8.97 10.02 -5.90
C ALA A 229 -10.38 10.29 -5.35
N PHE A 230 -11.39 9.73 -5.99
CA PHE A 230 -12.78 9.78 -5.56
C PHE A 230 -13.45 8.40 -5.68
N SER A 231 -14.44 8.17 -4.83
CA SER A 231 -15.49 7.17 -5.03
C SER A 231 -16.82 7.88 -5.20
N GLY A 232 -17.64 7.46 -6.16
CA GLY A 232 -18.93 8.04 -6.48
C GLY A 232 -20.05 7.02 -6.37
N ARG A 233 -20.98 7.19 -5.43
CA ARG A 233 -22.19 6.36 -5.32
C ARG A 233 -23.29 6.93 -6.20
N ILE A 234 -23.93 6.11 -7.03
CA ILE A 234 -25.05 6.54 -7.88
C ILE A 234 -26.17 7.17 -7.03
N PHE A 235 -26.73 8.29 -7.52
CA PHE A 235 -27.84 8.99 -6.91
C PHE A 235 -29.11 8.82 -7.76
N GLY A 236 -30.20 8.37 -7.15
CA GLY A 236 -31.46 8.09 -7.86
C GLY A 236 -31.59 6.62 -8.27
N LYS A 237 -32.13 6.34 -9.47
CA LYS A 237 -32.44 4.97 -9.91
C LYS A 237 -31.17 4.19 -10.23
N GLU A 238 -31.02 3.04 -9.58
CA GLU A 238 -30.02 2.03 -9.90
C GLU A 238 -30.49 1.29 -11.16
N ASP A 239 -29.81 1.51 -12.30
CA ASP A 239 -29.96 0.69 -13.50
C ASP A 239 -29.04 -0.53 -13.36
N GLU A 240 -29.49 -1.72 -13.80
CA GLU A 240 -28.71 -2.97 -13.74
C GLU A 240 -27.34 -2.82 -14.45
N ASN A 241 -27.27 -1.94 -15.44
CA ASN A 241 -26.04 -1.68 -16.20
C ASN A 241 -25.10 -0.62 -15.59
N THR A 242 -25.50 0.06 -14.51
CA THR A 242 -24.68 1.12 -13.91
C THR A 242 -24.17 0.71 -12.53
N PRO A 243 -22.85 0.70 -12.28
CA PRO A 243 -22.32 0.27 -11.00
C PRO A 243 -22.73 1.22 -9.87
N LYS A 244 -23.22 0.63 -8.77
CA LYS A 244 -23.63 1.34 -7.54
C LYS A 244 -22.55 2.29 -7.04
N TYR A 245 -21.30 1.82 -6.99
CA TYR A 245 -20.11 2.63 -6.73
C TYR A 245 -19.17 2.62 -7.94
N LEU A 246 -18.67 3.80 -8.29
CA LEU A 246 -17.63 3.99 -9.29
C LEU A 246 -16.43 4.63 -8.59
N ASN A 247 -15.24 4.05 -8.76
CA ASN A 247 -14.00 4.68 -8.28
C ASN A 247 -13.30 5.39 -9.44
N THR A 248 -12.44 6.36 -9.12
CA THR A 248 -11.44 6.88 -10.05
C THR A 248 -10.69 5.70 -10.68
N PRO A 249 -10.30 5.73 -11.97
CA PRO A 249 -9.36 4.76 -12.52
C PRO A 249 -7.99 4.84 -11.81
N GLU A 250 -7.14 3.84 -11.98
CA GLU A 250 -5.76 3.89 -11.47
C GLU A 250 -5.02 5.13 -11.98
N THR A 251 -4.31 5.85 -11.10
CA THR A 251 -3.56 7.07 -11.46
C THR A 251 -2.17 7.06 -10.84
N GLU A 252 -1.38 8.09 -11.14
CA GLU A 252 -0.07 8.32 -10.50
C GLU A 252 -0.18 8.64 -8.99
N LEU A 253 -1.36 9.06 -8.53
CA LEU A 253 -1.63 9.43 -7.14
C LEU A 253 -2.42 8.36 -6.38
N TRP A 254 -3.14 7.49 -7.07
CA TRP A 254 -4.04 6.53 -6.45
C TRP A 254 -3.91 5.14 -7.06
N ARG A 255 -3.72 4.17 -6.17
CA ARG A 255 -3.76 2.75 -6.46
C ARG A 255 -4.72 2.05 -5.53
N LYS A 256 -5.68 1.33 -6.09
CA LYS A 256 -6.75 0.68 -5.33
C LYS A 256 -6.24 -0.43 -4.41
N SER A 257 -5.08 -1.02 -4.73
CA SER A 257 -4.45 -2.07 -3.91
C SER A 257 -3.65 -1.56 -2.72
N SER A 258 -3.39 -0.25 -2.61
CA SER A 258 -2.54 0.32 -1.55
C SER A 258 -3.13 1.60 -0.94
N ALA A 259 -4.45 1.78 -1.03
CA ALA A 259 -5.15 2.95 -0.51
C ALA A 259 -6.30 2.52 0.38
N LEU A 260 -6.20 2.86 1.68
CA LEU A 260 -7.26 2.63 2.65
C LEU A 260 -8.03 3.93 2.87
N TYR A 261 -9.32 3.90 2.55
CA TYR A 261 -10.20 5.03 2.83
C TYR A 261 -10.25 5.27 4.33
N GLY A 262 -10.17 6.54 4.72
CA GLY A 262 -10.15 6.99 6.11
C GLY A 262 -8.80 6.89 6.83
N ILE A 263 -7.75 6.35 6.22
CA ILE A 263 -6.45 6.16 6.91
C ILE A 263 -5.87 7.44 7.51
N HIS A 264 -6.03 8.58 6.82
CA HIS A 264 -5.57 9.89 7.27
C HIS A 264 -6.10 10.31 8.66
N LEU A 265 -7.35 9.96 8.97
CA LEU A 265 -7.97 10.23 10.27
C LEU A 265 -7.82 9.04 11.23
N ALA A 266 -7.87 7.81 10.71
CA ALA A 266 -7.91 6.61 11.52
C ALA A 266 -6.55 6.23 12.12
N LYS A 267 -5.43 6.53 11.46
CA LYS A 267 -4.08 6.08 11.83
C LYS A 267 -3.70 6.30 13.30
N HIS A 268 -4.02 7.46 13.86
CA HIS A 268 -3.74 7.77 15.27
C HIS A 268 -4.66 6.97 16.20
N LYS A 269 -5.93 6.85 15.85
CA LYS A 269 -6.94 6.13 16.62
C LYS A 269 -6.73 4.61 16.58
N ILE A 270 -6.19 4.08 15.49
CA ILE A 270 -5.75 2.68 15.38
C ILE A 270 -4.64 2.40 16.39
N ARG A 271 -3.63 3.27 16.47
CA ARG A 271 -2.54 3.15 17.46
C ARG A 271 -3.06 3.27 18.89
N GLU A 272 -3.88 4.28 19.17
CA GLU A 272 -4.45 4.55 20.49
C GLU A 272 -5.28 3.37 21.02
N ARG A 273 -6.16 2.82 20.17
CA ARG A 273 -7.04 1.69 20.54
C ARG A 273 -6.36 0.33 20.43
N GLY A 274 -5.21 0.29 19.75
CA GLY A 274 -4.46 -0.93 19.52
C GLY A 274 -5.08 -1.86 18.48
N PHE A 275 -6.02 -1.43 17.64
CA PHE A 275 -6.56 -2.24 16.53
C PHE A 275 -7.18 -1.38 15.41
N ALA A 276 -7.17 -1.91 14.19
CA ALA A 276 -7.90 -1.33 13.05
C ALA A 276 -9.26 -1.99 12.87
N LEU A 277 -10.32 -1.19 12.76
CA LEU A 277 -11.66 -1.66 12.41
C LEU A 277 -11.81 -1.60 10.88
N LEU A 278 -11.98 -2.75 10.23
CA LEU A 278 -12.12 -2.83 8.77
C LEU A 278 -13.58 -3.01 8.40
N VAL A 279 -14.08 -2.09 7.59
CA VAL A 279 -15.41 -2.12 6.98
C VAL A 279 -15.30 -2.09 5.46
N GLU A 280 -16.38 -2.38 4.75
CA GLU A 280 -16.33 -2.59 3.30
C GLU A 280 -16.32 -1.28 2.50
N GLY A 281 -17.26 -0.39 2.82
CA GLY A 281 -17.56 0.78 2.01
C GLY A 281 -17.32 2.13 2.69
N GLN A 282 -17.47 3.19 1.91
CA GLN A 282 -17.32 4.56 2.39
C GLN A 282 -18.42 4.92 3.40
N MET A 283 -19.67 4.50 3.14
CA MET A 283 -20.79 4.77 4.05
C MET A 283 -20.62 4.08 5.41
N ASP A 284 -20.20 2.81 5.42
CA ASP A 284 -19.90 2.08 6.66
C ASP A 284 -18.86 2.83 7.49
N LEU A 285 -17.79 3.26 6.84
CA LEU A 285 -16.72 3.98 7.51
C LEU A 285 -17.22 5.30 8.11
N LEU A 286 -17.95 6.11 7.34
CA LEU A 286 -18.48 7.38 7.82
C LEU A 286 -19.43 7.17 9.01
N MET A 287 -20.27 6.15 8.96
CA MET A 287 -21.18 5.80 10.06
C MET A 287 -20.42 5.32 11.29
N CYS A 288 -19.35 4.52 11.13
CA CYS A 288 -18.48 4.12 12.24
C CYS A 288 -17.83 5.33 12.93
N HIS A 289 -17.24 6.25 12.14
CA HIS A 289 -16.62 7.47 12.68
C HIS A 289 -17.65 8.35 13.38
N GLN A 290 -18.86 8.48 12.83
CA GLN A 290 -19.96 9.26 13.41
C GLN A 290 -20.35 8.80 14.81
N VAL A 291 -20.26 7.50 15.10
CA VAL A 291 -20.57 6.93 16.41
C VAL A 291 -19.32 6.65 17.27
N GLY A 292 -18.19 7.26 16.92
CA GLY A 292 -16.97 7.26 17.72
C GLY A 292 -16.03 6.09 17.48
N PHE A 293 -16.22 5.27 16.45
CA PHE A 293 -15.23 4.29 15.99
C PHE A 293 -14.30 4.89 14.94
N GLU A 294 -13.54 5.91 15.38
CA GLU A 294 -12.62 6.68 14.53
C GLU A 294 -11.40 5.87 14.05
N ASN A 295 -11.19 4.66 14.58
CA ASN A 295 -10.17 3.72 14.12
C ASN A 295 -10.63 2.85 12.92
N ALA A 296 -11.76 3.21 12.29
CA ALA A 296 -12.29 2.51 11.12
C ALA A 296 -11.59 2.92 9.81
N VAL A 297 -11.31 1.93 8.96
CA VAL A 297 -10.77 2.05 7.59
C VAL A 297 -11.55 1.17 6.62
N ALA A 298 -11.53 1.51 5.32
CA ALA A 298 -12.23 0.73 4.30
C ALA A 298 -11.37 0.52 3.04
N ALA A 299 -11.46 -0.66 2.45
CA ALA A 299 -10.77 -0.98 1.19
C ALA A 299 -11.49 -0.39 -0.05
N SER A 300 -12.67 0.25 0.10
CA SER A 300 -13.35 0.99 -0.98
C SER A 300 -13.71 0.14 -2.20
N GLY A 301 -14.28 -1.05 -1.95
CA GLY A 301 -14.75 -1.95 -2.99
C GLY A 301 -13.65 -2.76 -3.69
N THR A 302 -12.47 -2.88 -3.08
CA THR A 302 -11.47 -3.93 -3.39
C THR A 302 -11.42 -4.95 -2.28
N ALA A 303 -11.03 -6.17 -2.64
CA ALA A 303 -10.55 -7.12 -1.65
C ALA A 303 -9.36 -6.53 -0.88
N LEU A 304 -9.27 -6.84 0.41
CA LEU A 304 -8.11 -6.49 1.22
C LEU A 304 -6.86 -7.15 0.63
N THR A 305 -5.77 -6.39 0.48
CA THR A 305 -4.53 -6.82 -0.18
C THR A 305 -3.38 -6.90 0.82
N PRO A 306 -2.28 -7.61 0.51
CA PRO A 306 -1.07 -7.58 1.33
C PRO A 306 -0.53 -6.17 1.60
N GLU A 307 -0.61 -5.26 0.62
CA GLU A 307 -0.15 -3.88 0.76
C GLU A 307 -1.03 -3.08 1.73
N HIS A 308 -2.35 -3.33 1.78
CA HIS A 308 -3.21 -2.77 2.82
C HIS A 308 -2.79 -3.25 4.21
N LEU A 309 -2.46 -4.54 4.35
CA LEU A 309 -1.96 -5.09 5.61
C LEU A 309 -0.62 -4.48 6.02
N ASP A 310 0.27 -4.21 5.06
CA ASP A 310 1.55 -3.53 5.31
C ASP A 310 1.38 -2.09 5.79
N ILE A 311 0.31 -1.40 5.35
CA ILE A 311 -0.04 -0.09 5.89
C ILE A 311 -0.55 -0.24 7.33
N LEU A 312 -1.50 -1.16 7.57
CA LEU A 312 -2.14 -1.33 8.87
C LEU A 312 -1.17 -1.79 9.96
N CYS A 313 -0.25 -2.68 9.64
CA CYS A 313 0.74 -3.23 10.57
C CYS A 313 1.69 -2.14 11.13
N ARG A 314 1.83 -0.99 10.46
CA ARG A 314 2.56 0.19 10.97
C ARG A 314 1.86 0.89 12.14
N PHE A 315 0.57 0.60 12.33
CA PHE A 315 -0.29 1.23 13.33
C PHE A 315 -0.78 0.22 14.37
N SER A 316 -1.10 -1.02 13.98
CA SER A 316 -1.44 -2.10 14.90
C SER A 316 -1.31 -3.48 14.23
N GLU A 317 -0.98 -4.48 15.03
CA GLU A 317 -1.01 -5.91 14.67
C GLU A 317 -2.41 -6.53 14.81
N ASN A 318 -3.39 -5.79 15.36
CA ASN A 318 -4.74 -6.30 15.57
C ASN A 318 -5.71 -5.73 14.52
N ILE A 319 -6.46 -6.61 13.88
CA ILE A 319 -7.51 -6.28 12.92
C ILE A 319 -8.85 -6.81 13.46
N LEU A 320 -9.88 -5.96 13.41
CA LEU A 320 -11.27 -6.34 13.65
C LEU A 320 -12.06 -6.14 12.35
N LEU A 321 -12.55 -7.22 11.78
CA LEU A 321 -13.39 -7.21 10.58
C LEU A 321 -14.85 -7.00 10.97
N ALA A 322 -15.50 -6.02 10.34
CA ALA A 322 -16.93 -5.79 10.41
C ALA A 322 -17.50 -5.75 8.97
N TYR A 323 -17.61 -6.93 8.38
CA TYR A 323 -18.13 -7.15 7.02
C TYR A 323 -19.56 -7.68 7.06
N ASP A 324 -20.29 -7.55 5.96
CA ASP A 324 -21.59 -8.19 5.85
C ASP A 324 -21.41 -9.72 5.85
N ALA A 325 -22.39 -10.43 6.41
CA ALA A 325 -22.38 -11.88 6.55
C ALA A 325 -22.72 -12.62 5.24
N ASP A 326 -22.47 -12.02 4.08
CA ASP A 326 -22.82 -12.56 2.78
C ASP A 326 -21.67 -13.36 2.11
N ALA A 327 -22.04 -14.29 1.23
CA ALA A 327 -21.11 -15.24 0.62
C ALA A 327 -20.27 -14.61 -0.52
N ALA A 328 -20.54 -13.35 -0.92
CA ALA A 328 -20.04 -12.78 -2.16
C ALA A 328 -18.62 -12.18 -2.05
N GLY A 329 -18.09 -11.96 -0.84
CA GLY A 329 -16.71 -11.52 -0.59
C GLY A 329 -15.76 -12.60 -0.04
N GLU A 330 -16.29 -13.79 0.26
CA GLU A 330 -15.66 -14.75 1.19
C GLU A 330 -14.25 -15.19 0.74
N LYS A 331 -14.05 -15.57 -0.52
CA LYS A 331 -12.73 -16.06 -1.00
C LYS A 331 -11.63 -15.00 -0.98
N ALA A 332 -11.96 -13.73 -1.16
CA ALA A 332 -10.97 -12.66 -1.20
C ALA A 332 -10.69 -12.15 0.22
N ALA A 333 -11.73 -12.05 1.05
CA ALA A 333 -11.60 -11.80 2.48
C ALA A 333 -10.76 -12.88 3.18
N LEU A 334 -11.06 -14.17 2.93
CA LEU A 334 -10.29 -15.30 3.47
C LEU A 334 -8.81 -15.25 3.09
N ARG A 335 -8.49 -14.92 1.82
CA ARG A 335 -7.11 -14.75 1.38
C ARG A 335 -6.39 -13.63 2.13
N ALA A 336 -7.08 -12.52 2.37
CA ALA A 336 -6.50 -11.41 3.12
C ALA A 336 -6.32 -11.76 4.60
N VAL A 337 -7.22 -12.53 5.20
CA VAL A 337 -7.07 -13.02 6.57
C VAL A 337 -5.87 -13.95 6.69
N SER A 338 -5.72 -14.90 5.77
CA SER A 338 -4.54 -15.76 5.70
C SER A 338 -3.25 -14.93 5.63
N ALA A 339 -3.19 -13.95 4.72
CA ALA A 339 -2.05 -13.03 4.60
C ALA A 339 -1.74 -12.26 5.90
N ALA A 340 -2.78 -11.84 6.63
CA ALA A 340 -2.64 -11.16 7.91
C ALA A 340 -2.07 -12.09 8.99
N LEU A 341 -2.60 -13.31 9.11
CA LEU A 341 -2.12 -14.32 10.07
C LEU A 341 -0.65 -14.69 9.83
N GLN A 342 -0.23 -14.83 8.57
CA GLN A 342 1.17 -15.10 8.20
C GLN A 342 2.11 -13.94 8.55
N LYS A 343 1.63 -12.70 8.47
CA LYS A 343 2.36 -11.52 8.95
C LYS A 343 2.43 -11.46 10.49
N GLY A 344 1.70 -12.32 11.19
CA GLY A 344 1.62 -12.36 12.65
C GLY A 344 0.57 -11.41 13.23
N MET A 345 -0.37 -10.95 12.40
CA MET A 345 -1.47 -10.11 12.86
C MET A 345 -2.56 -10.97 13.51
N ALA A 346 -3.18 -10.46 14.58
CA ALA A 346 -4.35 -11.08 15.18
C ALA A 346 -5.62 -10.57 14.47
N VAL A 347 -6.42 -11.50 13.95
CA VAL A 347 -7.63 -11.16 13.19
C VAL A 347 -8.87 -11.61 13.94
N LYS A 348 -9.74 -10.65 14.26
CA LYS A 348 -11.06 -10.88 14.84
C LYS A 348 -12.16 -10.52 13.85
N ILE A 349 -13.33 -11.13 14.03
CA ILE A 349 -14.55 -10.79 13.31
C ILE A 349 -15.62 -10.34 14.32
N ALA A 350 -16.31 -9.25 13.99
CA ALA A 350 -17.41 -8.72 14.77
C ALA A 350 -18.60 -9.68 14.78
N ALA A 351 -19.26 -9.80 15.93
CA ALA A 351 -20.49 -10.57 16.07
C ALA A 351 -21.70 -9.70 15.72
N LEU A 352 -21.88 -9.40 14.44
CA LEU A 352 -23.00 -8.60 13.96
C LEU A 352 -24.30 -9.44 14.00
N SER A 353 -25.33 -8.87 14.62
CA SER A 353 -26.59 -9.53 15.02
C SER A 353 -27.54 -9.83 13.85
N ASP A 354 -27.54 -8.99 12.81
CA ASP A 354 -28.46 -9.09 11.68
C ASP A 354 -27.71 -9.61 10.44
N LYS A 355 -28.01 -10.85 10.01
CA LYS A 355 -27.46 -11.41 8.76
C LYS A 355 -27.91 -10.58 7.55
N GLY A 356 -26.97 -10.20 6.69
CA GLY A 356 -27.26 -9.44 5.46
C GLY A 356 -27.41 -7.93 5.68
N LYS A 357 -26.85 -7.38 6.77
CA LYS A 357 -26.80 -5.94 7.02
C LYS A 357 -25.37 -5.48 7.17
N ASP A 358 -25.07 -4.37 6.50
CA ASP A 358 -23.78 -3.69 6.60
C ASP A 358 -23.67 -2.88 7.92
N PRO A 359 -22.46 -2.49 8.34
CA PRO A 359 -22.26 -1.63 9.50
C PRO A 359 -23.09 -0.35 9.46
N ALA A 360 -23.25 0.29 8.30
CA ALA A 360 -24.05 1.51 8.17
C ALA A 360 -25.51 1.29 8.56
N ASP A 361 -26.14 0.21 8.10
CA ASP A 361 -27.54 -0.13 8.37
C ASP A 361 -27.73 -0.53 9.85
N ILE A 362 -26.78 -1.26 10.45
CA ILE A 362 -26.82 -1.60 11.88
C ILE A 362 -26.68 -0.33 12.73
N ILE A 363 -25.72 0.54 12.42
CA ILE A 363 -25.50 1.79 13.17
C ILE A 363 -26.71 2.73 13.05
N ALA A 364 -27.32 2.82 11.87
CA ALA A 364 -28.52 3.64 11.66
C ALA A 364 -29.70 3.16 12.51
N LYS A 365 -29.82 1.85 12.76
CA LYS A 365 -30.83 1.25 13.63
C LYS A 365 -30.47 1.39 15.12
N SER A 366 -29.25 1.04 15.50
CA SER A 366 -28.78 1.05 16.88
C SER A 366 -27.25 1.08 16.95
N PRO A 367 -26.64 2.23 17.32
CA PRO A 367 -25.21 2.31 17.59
C PRO A 367 -24.73 1.39 18.72
N ALA A 368 -25.60 1.12 19.70
CA ALA A 368 -25.30 0.20 20.80
C ALA A 368 -25.19 -1.25 20.33
N GLU A 369 -26.07 -1.68 19.41
CA GLU A 369 -26.04 -3.01 18.81
C GLU A 369 -24.73 -3.24 18.04
N PHE A 370 -24.28 -2.24 17.28
CA PHE A 370 -22.98 -2.29 16.61
C PHE A 370 -21.82 -2.39 17.61
N ALA A 371 -21.81 -1.55 18.65
CA ALA A 371 -20.77 -1.56 19.67
C ALA A 371 -20.70 -2.90 20.43
N ASP A 372 -21.85 -3.49 20.76
CA ASP A 372 -21.94 -4.81 21.40
C ASP A 372 -21.43 -5.91 20.46
N GLY A 373 -21.72 -5.83 19.15
CA GLY A 373 -21.18 -6.75 18.16
C GLY A 373 -19.65 -6.69 18.06
N LEU A 374 -19.05 -5.50 18.14
CA LEU A 374 -17.60 -5.34 18.19
C LEU A 374 -16.99 -5.89 19.50
N LYS A 375 -17.65 -5.64 20.63
CA LYS A 375 -17.22 -6.11 21.95
C LYS A 375 -17.22 -7.64 22.05
N ASN A 376 -18.23 -8.28 21.46
CA ASN A 376 -18.37 -9.73 21.40
C ASN A 376 -17.65 -10.36 20.19
N SER A 377 -16.72 -9.62 19.57
CA SER A 377 -15.91 -10.14 18.47
C SER A 377 -15.11 -11.38 18.86
N THR A 378 -14.97 -12.29 17.90
CA THR A 378 -14.28 -13.58 18.10
C THR A 378 -13.07 -13.67 17.21
N HIS A 379 -12.07 -14.45 17.62
CA HIS A 379 -10.93 -14.73 16.75
C HIS A 379 -11.39 -15.46 15.50
N PHE A 380 -10.87 -15.10 14.33
CA PHE A 380 -11.36 -15.59 13.05
C PHE A 380 -11.30 -17.12 12.92
N VAL A 381 -10.22 -17.74 13.41
CA VAL A 381 -10.08 -19.21 13.45
C VAL A 381 -11.16 -19.85 14.32
N LYS A 382 -11.49 -19.26 15.48
CA LYS A 382 -12.53 -19.78 16.38
C LYS A 382 -13.92 -19.63 15.75
N PHE A 383 -14.16 -18.52 15.06
CA PHE A 383 -15.39 -18.32 14.28
C PHE A 383 -15.57 -19.40 13.20
N LEU A 384 -14.52 -19.70 12.42
CA LEU A 384 -14.57 -20.77 11.42
C LEU A 384 -14.79 -22.14 12.04
N LEU A 385 -14.15 -22.42 13.19
CA LEU A 385 -14.35 -23.66 13.93
C LEU A 385 -15.81 -23.85 14.33
N GLU A 386 -16.45 -22.83 14.92
CA GLU A 386 -17.86 -22.93 15.31
C GLU A 386 -18.78 -23.10 14.09
N ARG A 387 -18.50 -22.41 12.98
CA ARG A 387 -19.27 -22.56 11.74
C ARG A 387 -19.12 -23.96 11.14
N ALA A 388 -17.91 -24.52 11.13
CA ALA A 388 -17.64 -25.87 10.64
C ALA A 388 -18.30 -26.92 11.55
N ALA A 389 -18.22 -26.74 12.87
CA ALA A 389 -18.80 -27.65 13.84
C ALA A 389 -20.34 -27.65 13.81
N ALA A 390 -20.98 -26.50 13.55
CA ALA A 390 -22.43 -26.39 13.43
C ALA A 390 -22.99 -27.00 12.12
N ARG A 391 -22.16 -27.14 11.08
CA ARG A 391 -22.56 -27.68 9.77
C ARG A 391 -22.40 -29.20 9.64
N GLY A 392 -21.59 -29.83 10.50
CA GLY A 392 -21.35 -31.27 10.47
C GLY A 392 -22.17 -32.00 11.54
N GLU A 393 -22.90 -33.03 11.15
CA GLU A 393 -23.72 -33.82 12.08
C GLU A 393 -22.87 -34.89 12.78
N THR A 394 -21.97 -35.53 12.04
CA THR A 394 -21.06 -36.57 12.55
C THR A 394 -19.66 -36.01 12.84
N VAL A 395 -18.90 -36.70 13.69
CA VAL A 395 -17.47 -36.39 13.91
C VAL A 395 -16.70 -36.42 12.58
N ARG A 396 -16.98 -37.39 11.71
CA ARG A 396 -16.34 -37.51 10.39
C ARG A 396 -16.58 -36.27 9.52
N GLU A 397 -17.81 -35.76 9.48
CA GLU A 397 -18.15 -34.56 8.71
C GLU A 397 -17.54 -33.30 9.30
N ARG A 398 -17.61 -33.14 10.63
CA ARG A 398 -16.99 -32.02 11.34
C ARG A 398 -15.48 -32.00 11.11
N SER A 399 -14.80 -33.14 11.23
CA SER A 399 -13.35 -33.25 10.94
C SER A 399 -13.03 -32.92 9.48
N ARG A 400 -13.86 -33.35 8.52
CA ARG A 400 -13.67 -32.99 7.09
C ARG A 400 -13.78 -31.48 6.87
N LEU A 401 -14.78 -30.83 7.49
CA LEU A 401 -14.97 -29.38 7.38
C LEU A 401 -13.84 -28.61 8.07
N VAL A 402 -13.44 -29.02 9.28
CA VAL A 402 -12.31 -28.41 10.00
C VAL A 402 -11.02 -28.52 9.18
N ARG A 403 -10.74 -29.70 8.60
CA ARG A 403 -9.56 -29.90 7.76
C ARG A 403 -9.57 -29.00 6.52
N ALA A 404 -10.72 -28.81 5.89
CA ALA A 404 -10.85 -28.02 4.68
C ALA A 404 -10.91 -26.50 4.92
N GLU A 405 -11.57 -26.06 6.00
CA GLU A 405 -11.96 -24.66 6.20
C GLU A 405 -11.21 -24.00 7.36
N VAL A 406 -10.69 -24.74 8.34
CA VAL A 406 -10.09 -24.18 9.58
C VAL A 406 -8.58 -24.38 9.63
N LEU A 407 -8.10 -25.60 9.43
CA LEU A 407 -6.67 -25.92 9.55
C LEU A 407 -5.75 -25.09 8.63
N PRO A 408 -6.15 -24.68 7.40
CA PRO A 408 -5.34 -23.76 6.59
C PRO A 408 -5.01 -22.46 7.33
N PHE A 409 -5.95 -21.89 8.07
CA PHE A 409 -5.72 -20.66 8.85
C PHE A 409 -4.91 -20.92 10.11
N VAL A 410 -5.08 -22.07 10.76
CA VAL A 410 -4.22 -22.47 11.89
C VAL A 410 -2.77 -22.62 11.42
N ARG A 411 -2.55 -23.15 10.21
CA ARG A 411 -1.22 -23.28 9.62
C ARG A 411 -0.56 -21.92 9.37
N ASP A 412 -1.36 -20.94 8.96
CA ASP A 412 -0.93 -19.57 8.67
C ASP A 412 -0.58 -18.75 9.92
N VAL A 413 -1.10 -19.13 11.09
CA VAL A 413 -0.76 -18.47 12.37
C VAL A 413 0.73 -18.63 12.64
N LYS A 414 1.46 -17.51 12.69
CA LYS A 414 2.93 -17.49 12.86
C LYS A 414 3.39 -18.04 14.21
N SER A 415 2.66 -17.76 15.29
CA SER A 415 3.01 -18.16 16.66
C SER A 415 2.74 -19.64 16.92
N ALA A 416 3.77 -20.41 17.29
CA ALA A 416 3.62 -21.83 17.63
C ALA A 416 2.73 -22.07 18.86
N ILE A 417 2.78 -21.16 19.84
CA ILE A 417 1.96 -21.22 21.05
C ILE A 417 0.49 -21.01 20.70
N GLU A 418 0.21 -20.03 19.85
CA GLU A 418 -1.15 -19.72 19.39
C GLU A 418 -1.72 -20.86 18.53
N ARG A 419 -0.89 -21.46 17.66
CA ARG A 419 -1.26 -22.70 16.95
C ARG A 419 -1.64 -23.82 17.91
N ALA A 420 -0.87 -24.03 18.98
CA ALA A 420 -1.18 -25.05 19.97
C ALA A 420 -2.49 -24.77 20.71
N GLU A 421 -2.80 -23.50 21.00
CA GLU A 421 -4.11 -23.12 21.57
C GLU A 421 -5.25 -23.48 20.60
N PHE A 422 -5.14 -23.15 19.32
CA PHE A 422 -6.17 -23.52 18.34
C PHE A 422 -6.29 -25.03 18.16
N VAL A 423 -5.19 -25.77 18.16
CA VAL A 423 -5.22 -27.24 18.09
C VAL A 423 -5.98 -27.82 19.29
N LYS A 424 -5.75 -27.31 20.49
CA LYS A 424 -6.49 -27.70 21.70
C LYS A 424 -7.98 -27.40 21.57
N ASP A 425 -8.35 -26.20 21.11
CA ASP A 425 -9.75 -25.81 20.90
C ASP A 425 -10.45 -26.72 19.87
N ILE A 426 -9.75 -27.03 18.77
CA ILE A 426 -10.25 -27.93 17.71
C ILE A 426 -10.45 -29.35 18.25
N ALA A 427 -9.46 -29.89 18.97
CA ALA A 427 -9.51 -31.24 19.54
C ALA A 427 -10.68 -31.37 20.51
N ALA A 428 -10.87 -30.39 21.39
CA ALA A 428 -12.00 -30.35 22.33
C ALA A 428 -13.34 -30.28 21.59
N ARG A 429 -13.47 -29.45 20.55
CA ARG A 429 -14.73 -29.27 19.80
C ARG A 429 -15.11 -30.49 18.97
N LEU A 430 -14.12 -31.26 18.51
CA LEU A 430 -14.31 -32.49 17.73
C LEU A 430 -14.37 -33.75 18.60
N GLU A 431 -14.08 -33.65 19.90
CA GLU A 431 -13.97 -34.77 20.84
C GLU A 431 -12.91 -35.80 20.39
N VAL A 432 -11.76 -35.31 19.92
CA VAL A 432 -10.62 -36.12 19.50
C VAL A 432 -9.37 -35.74 20.31
N ARG A 433 -8.31 -36.54 20.17
CA ARG A 433 -7.02 -36.23 20.77
C ARG A 433 -6.26 -35.17 19.96
N GLU A 434 -5.47 -34.35 20.63
CA GLU A 434 -4.68 -33.28 19.98
C GLU A 434 -3.66 -33.81 18.96
N ASP A 435 -3.08 -34.99 19.20
CA ASP A 435 -2.12 -35.65 18.28
C ASP A 435 -2.73 -35.88 16.88
N ALA A 436 -3.98 -36.33 16.81
CA ALA A 436 -4.69 -36.49 15.54
C ALA A 436 -4.87 -35.16 14.77
N VAL A 437 -5.08 -34.05 15.49
CA VAL A 437 -5.21 -32.72 14.88
C VAL A 437 -3.85 -32.21 14.39
N TRP A 438 -2.77 -32.46 15.15
CA TRP A 438 -1.41 -32.14 14.72
C TRP A 438 -1.02 -32.90 13.46
N GLU A 439 -1.27 -34.21 13.39
CA GLU A 439 -1.00 -35.02 12.19
C GLU A 439 -1.74 -34.51 10.95
N ASP A 440 -2.97 -34.03 11.11
CA ASP A 440 -3.72 -33.43 10.02
C ASP A 440 -3.17 -32.06 9.64
N LEU A 441 -2.81 -31.23 10.62
CA LEU A 441 -2.23 -29.91 10.39
C LEU A 441 -0.88 -29.99 9.65
N GLU A 442 -0.07 -31.02 9.90
CA GLU A 442 1.18 -31.26 9.19
C GLU A 442 0.96 -31.61 7.71
N LYS A 443 -0.18 -32.23 7.38
CA LYS A 443 -0.57 -32.56 5.99
C LYS A 443 -1.18 -31.37 5.26
N ILE A 444 -1.56 -30.31 5.97
CA ILE A 444 -2.02 -29.07 5.35
C ILE A 444 -0.80 -28.30 4.84
N GLU A 445 -0.70 -28.23 3.51
CA GLU A 445 0.16 -27.24 2.88
C GLU A 445 -0.25 -25.87 3.41
N SER A 446 0.72 -25.08 3.90
CA SER A 446 0.42 -23.67 4.19
C SER A 446 -0.23 -23.11 2.95
N SER A 447 -1.34 -22.38 3.11
CA SER A 447 -1.82 -21.61 1.97
C SER A 447 -0.66 -20.70 1.64
N GLN A 448 0.13 -21.03 0.61
CA GLN A 448 1.08 -20.07 0.11
C GLN A 448 0.20 -18.86 -0.11
N LEU A 449 0.62 -17.70 0.39
CA LEU A 449 0.15 -16.46 -0.22
C LEU A 449 0.05 -16.79 -1.71
N PRO A 450 -1.00 -16.38 -2.42
CA PRO A 450 -0.65 -15.88 -3.72
C PRO A 450 0.44 -14.82 -3.45
N THR A 451 1.74 -15.20 -3.42
CA THR A 451 2.64 -14.70 -4.44
C THR A 451 1.79 -14.86 -5.66
N THR A 452 1.15 -13.77 -6.05
CA THR A 452 0.29 -13.73 -7.21
C THR A 452 0.90 -14.68 -8.22
N ASN A 453 0.25 -15.84 -8.45
CA ASN A 453 0.51 -16.66 -9.63
C ASN A 453 -0.11 -15.96 -10.86
N TYR A 454 -0.26 -14.63 -10.77
CA TYR A 454 0.24 -13.72 -11.77
C TYR A 454 1.73 -13.41 -11.52
N GLN A 455 2.61 -14.33 -11.92
CA GLN A 455 3.93 -13.95 -12.42
C GLN A 455 3.76 -13.84 -13.95
N LEU A 456 3.29 -12.71 -14.50
CA LEU A 456 4.25 -11.74 -15.02
C LEU A 456 5.18 -11.27 -13.91
N PRO A 457 6.52 -11.34 -14.05
CA PRO A 457 7.42 -10.81 -13.05
C PRO A 457 7.04 -9.37 -12.65
N THR A 458 6.40 -9.32 -11.48
CA THR A 458 6.76 -8.60 -10.25
C THR A 458 7.15 -7.13 -10.37
N ASN A 459 6.61 -6.34 -9.43
CA ASN A 459 7.23 -5.15 -8.85
C ASN A 459 7.68 -4.06 -9.84
N LYS A 460 7.01 -2.90 -9.80
CA LYS A 460 7.57 -1.63 -10.32
C LYS A 460 8.90 -1.21 -9.63
N ALA A 461 9.47 -2.04 -8.74
CA ALA A 461 10.76 -1.88 -8.08
C ALA A 461 11.70 -3.13 -8.13
N GLN A 462 11.39 -4.20 -8.88
CA GLN A 462 12.27 -5.35 -9.16
C GLN A 462 11.95 -5.78 -10.60
N ASN A 463 12.75 -5.51 -11.62
CA ASN A 463 14.18 -5.62 -11.69
C ASN A 463 14.63 -4.59 -12.73
N SER A 464 15.27 -3.49 -12.32
CA SER A 464 15.63 -2.39 -13.22
C SER A 464 16.45 -2.91 -14.41
N ALA A 465 17.20 -3.99 -14.23
CA ALA A 465 17.97 -4.63 -15.28
C ALA A 465 17.07 -5.36 -16.30
N LEU A 466 16.17 -6.26 -15.85
CA LEU A 466 15.28 -7.00 -16.77
C LEU A 466 14.38 -6.05 -17.58
N ARG A 467 13.84 -5.02 -16.93
CA ARG A 467 13.02 -4.00 -17.59
C ARG A 467 13.80 -3.29 -18.70
N MET A 468 15.02 -2.86 -18.37
CA MET A 468 15.89 -2.16 -19.30
C MET A 468 16.33 -3.07 -20.46
N LEU A 469 16.71 -4.32 -20.18
CA LEU A 469 17.06 -5.32 -21.19
C LEU A 469 15.88 -5.64 -22.11
N THR A 470 14.68 -5.72 -21.56
CA THR A 470 13.44 -5.92 -22.34
C THR A 470 13.16 -4.72 -23.25
N GLY A 471 13.34 -3.49 -22.75
CA GLY A 471 13.26 -2.28 -23.54
C GLY A 471 14.27 -2.24 -24.68
N ILE A 472 15.53 -2.61 -24.40
CA ILE A 472 16.60 -2.69 -25.41
C ILE A 472 16.24 -3.71 -26.50
N ILE A 473 15.75 -4.90 -26.14
CA ILE A 473 15.34 -5.92 -27.10
C ILE A 473 14.29 -5.36 -28.07
N PHE A 474 13.19 -4.81 -27.54
CA PHE A 474 12.11 -4.33 -28.40
C PHE A 474 12.46 -3.07 -29.19
N TRP A 475 13.29 -2.20 -28.62
CA TRP A 475 13.78 -1.01 -29.32
C TRP A 475 14.68 -1.41 -30.50
N GLN A 476 15.62 -2.32 -30.28
CA GLN A 476 16.51 -2.80 -31.34
C GLN A 476 15.76 -3.62 -32.40
N GLU A 477 14.70 -4.35 -32.02
CA GLU A 477 13.83 -5.04 -32.98
C GLU A 477 13.07 -4.07 -33.92
N LYS A 478 12.81 -2.83 -33.50
CA LYS A 478 12.20 -1.77 -34.33
C LYS A 478 13.18 -1.15 -35.35
N LEU A 479 14.49 -1.33 -35.17
CA LEU A 479 15.53 -0.81 -36.07
C LEU A 479 15.78 -1.75 -37.25
N THR A 480 16.26 -1.20 -38.38
CA THR A 480 16.73 -2.02 -39.51
C THR A 480 18.00 -2.78 -39.14
N GLU A 481 18.31 -3.86 -39.86
CA GLU A 481 19.44 -4.73 -39.54
C GLU A 481 20.79 -3.99 -39.48
N ASN A 482 20.98 -2.96 -40.32
CA ASN A 482 22.18 -2.12 -40.34
C ASN A 482 22.24 -1.07 -39.21
N GLU A 483 21.12 -0.82 -38.54
CA GLU A 483 21.01 0.16 -37.43
C GLU A 483 21.05 -0.53 -36.05
N ARG A 484 20.87 -1.85 -36.01
CA ARG A 484 20.93 -2.63 -34.76
C ARG A 484 22.36 -2.64 -34.21
N LYS A 485 22.48 -2.23 -32.96
CA LYS A 485 23.73 -2.26 -32.17
C LYS A 485 23.87 -3.52 -31.33
N ILE A 486 22.80 -4.33 -31.20
CA ILE A 486 22.75 -5.55 -30.39
C ILE A 486 22.05 -6.67 -31.17
N ASP A 487 22.59 -7.88 -31.05
CA ASP A 487 21.91 -9.12 -31.47
C ASP A 487 20.84 -9.50 -30.42
N THR A 488 19.58 -9.27 -30.76
CA THR A 488 18.44 -9.47 -29.85
C THR A 488 18.13 -10.94 -29.60
N GLU A 489 18.43 -11.83 -30.54
CA GLU A 489 18.27 -13.28 -30.37
C GLU A 489 19.31 -13.82 -29.39
N LYS A 490 20.57 -13.37 -29.51
CA LYS A 490 21.62 -13.69 -28.55
C LYS A 490 21.28 -13.18 -27.15
N LEU A 491 20.70 -11.99 -27.04
CA LEU A 491 20.27 -11.42 -25.76
C LEU A 491 19.09 -12.20 -25.14
N ARG A 492 18.09 -12.60 -25.94
CA ARG A 492 16.99 -13.48 -25.50
C ARG A 492 17.53 -14.81 -24.98
N LYS A 493 18.49 -15.42 -25.70
CA LYS A 493 19.14 -16.66 -25.26
C LYS A 493 19.90 -16.49 -23.94
N ALA A 494 20.60 -15.38 -23.76
CA ALA A 494 21.30 -15.06 -22.50
C ALA A 494 20.31 -14.92 -21.34
N LEU A 495 19.19 -14.21 -21.53
CA LEU A 495 18.13 -14.10 -20.53
C LEU A 495 17.54 -15.46 -20.18
N GLY A 496 17.21 -16.28 -21.18
CA GLY A 496 16.70 -17.64 -20.96
C GLY A 496 17.66 -18.56 -20.20
N ALA A 497 18.98 -18.35 -20.34
CA ALA A 497 19.99 -19.07 -19.57
C ALA A 497 20.05 -18.65 -18.10
N ILE A 498 19.72 -17.38 -17.78
CA ILE A 498 19.61 -16.90 -16.39
C ILE A 498 18.31 -17.43 -15.76
N GLY A 499 17.20 -17.34 -16.50
CA GLY A 499 15.88 -17.84 -16.10
C GLY A 499 14.93 -17.96 -17.28
N ALA A 500 14.33 -19.15 -17.46
CA ALA A 500 13.37 -19.40 -18.54
C ALA A 500 12.10 -18.52 -18.43
N GLU A 501 11.76 -18.13 -17.21
CA GLU A 501 10.67 -17.20 -16.88
C GLU A 501 10.85 -15.81 -17.52
N PHE A 502 12.08 -15.38 -17.81
CA PHE A 502 12.32 -14.09 -18.46
C PHE A 502 11.89 -14.08 -19.92
N LEU A 503 11.96 -15.23 -20.60
CA LEU A 503 11.42 -15.36 -21.96
C LEU A 503 9.89 -15.28 -21.94
N LEU A 504 9.26 -15.89 -20.94
CA LEU A 504 7.82 -15.80 -20.73
C LEU A 504 7.41 -14.35 -20.47
N TYR A 505 8.14 -13.63 -19.61
CA TYR A 505 7.91 -12.20 -19.37
C TYR A 505 7.93 -11.37 -20.64
N ILE A 506 8.99 -11.50 -21.45
CA ILE A 506 9.11 -10.73 -22.68
C ILE A 506 7.97 -11.06 -23.64
N SER A 507 7.54 -12.32 -23.70
CA SER A 507 6.42 -12.72 -24.56
C SER A 507 5.05 -12.21 -24.08
N ALA A 508 4.90 -11.99 -22.78
CA ALA A 508 3.62 -11.73 -22.14
C ALA A 508 3.41 -10.27 -21.71
N ILE A 509 4.40 -9.40 -21.96
CA ILE A 509 4.30 -7.95 -21.72
C ILE A 509 3.20 -7.32 -22.59
N SER A 510 2.41 -6.43 -21.99
CA SER A 510 1.36 -5.69 -22.72
C SER A 510 1.96 -4.70 -23.73
N ALA A 511 1.16 -4.27 -24.71
CA ALA A 511 1.60 -3.28 -25.70
C ALA A 511 2.01 -1.94 -25.07
N ASP A 512 1.25 -1.49 -24.05
CA ASP A 512 1.52 -0.24 -23.32
C ASP A 512 2.84 -0.29 -22.52
N GLU A 513 3.09 -1.41 -21.83
CA GLU A 513 4.34 -1.63 -21.12
C GLU A 513 5.52 -1.77 -22.07
N ARG A 514 5.32 -2.42 -23.23
CA ARG A 514 6.34 -2.54 -24.28
C ARG A 514 6.76 -1.17 -24.78
N ASP A 515 5.82 -0.30 -25.12
CA ASP A 515 6.15 1.05 -25.61
C ASP A 515 6.83 1.91 -24.54
N THR A 516 6.43 1.74 -23.27
CA THR A 516 7.10 2.38 -22.13
C THR A 516 8.56 1.93 -22.01
N HIS A 517 8.84 0.62 -22.06
CA HIS A 517 10.21 0.12 -21.92
C HIS A 517 11.08 0.47 -23.12
N ILE A 518 10.52 0.49 -24.34
CA ILE A 518 11.22 0.97 -25.54
C ILE A 518 11.64 2.42 -25.36
N PHE A 519 10.71 3.28 -24.93
CA PHE A 519 10.99 4.69 -24.70
C PHE A 519 12.09 4.90 -23.66
N GLU A 520 12.07 4.15 -22.55
CA GLU A 520 13.11 4.24 -21.52
C GLU A 520 14.49 3.79 -22.02
N ALA A 521 14.54 2.71 -22.80
CA ALA A 521 15.79 2.21 -23.39
C ALA A 521 16.33 3.20 -24.44
N GLU A 522 15.46 3.72 -25.31
CA GLU A 522 15.82 4.69 -26.34
C GLU A 522 16.29 6.01 -25.73
N ALA A 523 15.58 6.54 -24.72
CA ALA A 523 15.98 7.77 -24.02
C ALA A 523 17.34 7.63 -23.32
N ARG A 524 17.66 6.43 -22.81
CA ARG A 524 18.90 6.16 -22.08
C ARG A 524 20.09 5.83 -22.99
N PHE A 525 19.86 5.10 -24.09
CA PHE A 525 20.93 4.53 -24.91
C PHE A 525 20.92 5.00 -26.37
N GLY A 526 19.92 5.78 -26.80
CA GLY A 526 19.77 6.25 -28.18
C GLY A 526 20.94 7.10 -28.69
N GLY A 527 21.66 7.79 -27.79
CA GLY A 527 22.81 8.63 -28.13
C GLY A 527 24.21 8.01 -27.96
N GLY A 528 24.33 6.76 -27.48
CA GLY A 528 25.61 6.18 -27.04
C GLY A 528 26.22 5.11 -27.98
N GLU A 529 27.56 5.03 -27.99
CA GLU A 529 28.33 3.98 -28.71
C GLU A 529 28.56 2.70 -27.86
N GLU A 530 28.28 2.71 -26.55
CA GLU A 530 28.64 1.61 -25.62
C GLU A 530 27.48 0.65 -25.23
N ILE A 531 26.40 0.55 -26.01
CA ILE A 531 25.24 -0.29 -25.69
C ILE A 531 25.61 -1.75 -25.34
N PRO A 532 26.52 -2.43 -26.06
CA PRO A 532 26.88 -3.83 -25.74
C PRO A 532 27.50 -4.00 -24.34
N LYS A 533 28.25 -3.00 -23.87
CA LYS A 533 28.86 -3.01 -22.54
C LYS A 533 27.80 -2.84 -21.46
N GLU A 534 26.88 -1.90 -21.65
CA GLU A 534 25.74 -1.68 -20.75
C GLU A 534 24.82 -2.91 -20.66
N VAL A 535 24.53 -3.56 -21.79
CA VAL A 535 23.79 -4.84 -21.81
C VAL A 535 24.48 -5.92 -20.99
N SER A 536 25.82 -5.99 -21.06
CA SER A 536 26.61 -6.95 -20.29
C SER A 536 26.51 -6.68 -18.78
N VAL A 537 26.59 -5.41 -18.38
CA VAL A 537 26.42 -4.98 -16.98
C VAL A 537 25.01 -5.27 -16.46
N LEU A 538 23.99 -5.03 -17.28
CA LEU A 538 22.60 -5.33 -16.92
C LEU A 538 22.36 -6.84 -16.76
N LEU A 539 22.94 -7.67 -17.63
CA LEU A 539 22.86 -9.13 -17.51
C LEU A 539 23.53 -9.64 -16.23
N LEU A 540 24.69 -9.08 -15.85
CA LEU A 540 25.38 -9.42 -14.60
C LEU A 540 24.56 -9.05 -13.36
N HIS A 541 23.94 -7.86 -13.35
CA HIS A 541 23.03 -7.48 -12.25
C HIS A 541 21.84 -8.43 -12.15
N LEU A 542 21.20 -8.77 -13.28
CA LEU A 542 20.08 -9.70 -13.31
C LEU A 542 20.48 -11.12 -12.85
N GLU A 543 21.62 -11.63 -13.31
CA GLU A 543 22.16 -12.94 -12.90
C GLU A 543 22.44 -12.98 -11.39
N LYS A 544 23.06 -11.92 -10.86
CA LYS A 544 23.36 -11.82 -9.42
C LYS A 544 22.10 -11.87 -8.57
N GLU A 545 21.08 -11.07 -8.91
CA GLU A 545 19.82 -11.04 -8.16
C GLU A 545 19.13 -12.41 -8.18
N GLU A 546 19.17 -13.09 -9.33
CA GLU A 546 18.58 -14.41 -9.50
C GLU A 546 19.32 -15.50 -8.70
N LEU A 547 20.66 -15.42 -8.66
CA LEU A 547 21.48 -16.29 -7.83
C LEU A 547 21.28 -16.03 -6.33
N GLU A 548 21.10 -14.77 -5.91
CA GLU A 548 20.77 -14.41 -4.53
C GLU A 548 19.41 -14.97 -4.12
N ARG A 549 18.41 -14.93 -5.01
CA ARG A 549 17.10 -15.59 -4.81
C ARG A 549 17.25 -17.11 -4.65
N LYS A 550 17.93 -17.78 -5.59
CA LYS A 550 18.18 -19.24 -5.54
C LYS A 550 18.95 -19.65 -4.29
N SER A 551 19.89 -18.83 -3.82
CA SER A 551 20.63 -19.06 -2.57
C SER A 551 19.68 -19.13 -1.36
N VAL A 552 18.69 -18.25 -1.28
CA VAL A 552 17.67 -18.27 -0.21
C VAL A 552 16.79 -19.52 -0.32
N GLU A 553 16.38 -19.90 -1.53
CA GLU A 553 15.60 -21.13 -1.76
C GLU A 553 16.35 -22.39 -1.31
N ILE A 554 17.66 -22.48 -1.62
CA ILE A 554 18.50 -23.62 -1.22
C ILE A 554 18.75 -23.63 0.29
N LEU A 555 18.94 -22.46 0.93
CA LEU A 555 19.06 -22.37 2.38
C LEU A 555 17.78 -22.85 3.09
N ASN A 556 16.62 -22.51 2.54
CA ASN A 556 15.35 -23.02 3.04
C ASN A 556 15.23 -24.54 2.84
N ALA A 557 15.59 -25.05 1.66
CA ALA A 557 15.60 -26.49 1.38
C ALA A 557 16.57 -27.26 2.29
N LEU A 558 17.74 -26.70 2.60
CA LEU A 558 18.69 -27.28 3.54
C LEU A 558 18.11 -27.35 4.95
N THR A 559 17.45 -26.28 5.40
CA THR A 559 16.78 -26.23 6.71
C THR A 559 15.67 -27.29 6.83
N VAL A 560 14.95 -27.54 5.74
CA VAL A 560 13.93 -28.60 5.67
C VAL A 560 14.58 -29.99 5.72
N ALA A 561 15.63 -30.22 4.93
CA ALA A 561 16.36 -31.49 4.88
C ALA A 561 17.05 -31.86 6.22
N GLU A 562 17.49 -30.87 6.99
CA GLU A 562 18.05 -31.06 8.34
C GLU A 562 16.98 -31.46 9.37
N ARG A 563 15.77 -30.91 9.26
CA ARG A 563 14.66 -31.17 10.20
C ARG A 563 13.86 -32.42 9.86
N GLY A 564 13.75 -32.77 8.58
CA GLY A 564 12.96 -33.88 8.07
C GLY A 564 13.64 -35.25 8.06
N GLY A 565 14.90 -35.35 8.52
CA GLY A 565 15.65 -36.61 8.51
C GLY A 565 16.05 -37.10 7.11
N GLU A 566 16.12 -36.20 6.12
CA GLU A 566 16.52 -36.55 4.75
C GLU A 566 17.97 -37.08 4.69
N SER A 567 18.28 -37.82 3.61
CA SER A 567 19.57 -38.50 3.46
C SER A 567 20.75 -37.53 3.46
N GLU A 568 21.88 -37.98 4.02
CA GLU A 568 23.13 -37.22 4.06
C GLU A 568 23.61 -36.81 2.65
N ALA A 569 23.31 -37.63 1.64
CA ALA A 569 23.59 -37.35 0.24
C ALA A 569 22.86 -36.08 -0.26
N ARG A 570 21.58 -35.91 0.08
CA ARG A 570 20.79 -34.74 -0.33
C ARG A 570 21.27 -33.45 0.33
N ARG A 571 21.64 -33.51 1.61
CA ARG A 571 22.24 -32.36 2.30
C ARG A 571 23.59 -31.95 1.69
N LYS A 572 24.43 -32.93 1.34
CA LYS A 572 25.71 -32.67 0.67
C LYS A 572 25.53 -32.04 -0.72
N GLU A 573 24.53 -32.49 -1.46
CA GLU A 573 24.16 -31.90 -2.76
C GLU A 573 23.75 -30.43 -2.62
N LEU A 574 22.84 -30.11 -1.69
CA LEU A 574 22.36 -28.75 -1.44
C LEU A 574 23.49 -27.81 -0.97
N LEU A 575 24.39 -28.29 -0.10
CA LEU A 575 25.56 -27.53 0.34
C LEU A 575 26.53 -27.23 -0.82
N THR A 576 26.74 -28.21 -1.70
CA THR A 576 27.59 -28.05 -2.89
C THR A 576 26.99 -27.01 -3.84
N LEU A 577 25.68 -27.06 -4.05
CA LEU A 577 24.96 -26.10 -4.88
C LEU A 577 25.02 -24.68 -4.30
N LEU A 578 24.82 -24.55 -2.99
CA LEU A 578 24.93 -23.27 -2.29
C LEU A 578 26.34 -22.67 -2.38
N GLN A 579 27.38 -23.51 -2.27
CA GLN A 579 28.77 -23.07 -2.41
C GLN A 579 29.06 -22.58 -3.84
N SER A 580 28.58 -23.31 -4.86
CA SER A 580 28.69 -22.91 -6.27
C SER A 580 28.05 -21.54 -6.53
N ILE A 581 26.82 -21.34 -6.05
CA ILE A 581 26.08 -20.07 -6.19
C ILE A 581 26.83 -18.92 -5.52
N ARG A 582 27.35 -19.12 -4.31
CA ARG A 582 28.13 -18.09 -3.59
C ARG A 582 29.40 -17.71 -4.35
N MET A 583 30.11 -18.68 -4.92
CA MET A 583 31.31 -18.38 -5.73
C MET A 583 30.96 -17.56 -6.97
N ARG A 584 29.87 -17.90 -7.67
CA ARG A 584 29.42 -17.14 -8.84
C ARG A 584 28.98 -15.72 -8.49
N ILE A 585 28.29 -15.52 -7.36
CA ILE A 585 27.93 -14.17 -6.88
C ILE A 585 29.17 -13.32 -6.61
N GLU A 586 30.20 -13.88 -5.98
CA GLU A 586 31.46 -13.17 -5.73
C GLU A 586 32.24 -12.87 -7.02
N GLU A 587 32.21 -13.76 -8.00
CA GLU A 587 32.76 -13.52 -9.33
C GLU A 587 32.05 -12.34 -10.02
N ILE A 588 30.69 -12.35 -10.03
CA ILE A 588 29.91 -11.26 -10.62
C ILE A 588 30.19 -9.93 -9.91
N LYS A 589 30.34 -9.92 -8.59
CA LYS A 589 30.72 -8.70 -7.84
C LYS A 589 32.06 -8.12 -8.27
N ARG A 590 33.04 -8.96 -8.64
CA ARG A 590 34.33 -8.50 -9.18
C ARG A 590 34.16 -7.94 -10.58
N LEU A 591 33.43 -8.64 -11.45
CA LEU A 591 33.15 -8.19 -12.82
C LEU A 591 32.36 -6.87 -12.89
N LEU A 592 31.54 -6.57 -11.87
CA LEU A 592 30.83 -5.30 -11.75
C LEU A 592 31.66 -4.16 -11.14
N ALA A 593 32.80 -4.49 -10.51
CA ALA A 593 33.71 -3.52 -9.90
C ALA A 593 34.86 -3.10 -10.84
N GLU A 594 35.14 -3.93 -11.85
CA GLU A 594 36.02 -3.66 -13.01
C GLU A 594 35.26 -2.87 -14.09
#